data_AF-A0A7L4FY42-F1
#
_entry.id   AF-A0A7L4FY42-F1
#
_cell.length_a   1.000
_cell.length_b   1.000
_cell.length_c   1.000
_cell.angle_alpha   90.00
_cell.angle_beta   90.00
_cell.angle_gamma   90.00
#
_symmetry.space_group_name_H-M   'P 1'
#
loop_
_entity.id
_entity.type
_entity.pdbx_description
1 polymer ?
#
loop_
_entity_poly.entity_id
_entity_poly.type
_entity_poly.pdbx_seq_one_letter_code
_entity_poly.pdbx_strand_id
1 'polypeptide(L)'
;QEPESPGVSQFRLAANRTPEVPFGLSSSPAVLSHYGVAANTVTLFRRVDNDRKDLDMNSNDADAEKVTHFVRMNELRLVTEYNPVTAIGVMQSSFQLHLLLITDKMSPKYPERMRRYRVAAELFKGKILFILVDSNLKSNERTMSFFQLKKSQLPALAIFHMPDEEQDVLTLDEVSVEHVQDFCNRFLQ
;
A
#
# COMPACT_ATOMS: atom_id res chain seq x y z
N GLN A 1 -6.76 33.75 -3.95
CA GLN A 1 -6.77 33.30 -5.35
C GLN A 1 -6.22 31.89 -5.38
N GLU A 2 -6.87 30.99 -6.11
CA GLU A 2 -6.27 29.68 -6.37
C GLU A 2 -5.00 29.87 -7.22
N PRO A 3 -3.92 29.15 -6.92
CA PRO A 3 -2.71 29.25 -7.73
C PRO A 3 -2.97 28.70 -9.12
N GLU A 4 -2.60 29.43 -10.16
CA GLU A 4 -2.76 29.04 -11.57
C GLU A 4 -1.38 29.01 -12.23
N SER A 5 -0.92 27.81 -12.60
CA SER A 5 0.34 27.59 -13.32
C SER A 5 0.26 26.31 -14.14
N PRO A 6 1.14 26.09 -15.14
CA PRO A 6 1.17 24.83 -15.89
C PRO A 6 1.29 23.59 -14.98
N GLY A 7 2.10 23.67 -13.92
CA GLY A 7 2.22 22.60 -12.94
C GLY A 7 0.93 22.32 -12.16
N VAL A 8 0.13 23.36 -11.85
CA VAL A 8 -1.18 23.18 -11.20
C VAL A 8 -2.16 22.46 -12.13
N SER A 9 -2.17 22.79 -13.42
CA SER A 9 -3.02 22.08 -14.40
C SER A 9 -2.68 20.60 -14.47
N GLN A 10 -1.39 20.26 -14.49
CA GLN A 10 -0.92 18.87 -14.50
C GLN A 10 -1.26 18.14 -13.21
N PHE A 11 -1.14 18.81 -12.06
CA PHE A 11 -1.58 18.28 -10.77
C PHE A 11 -3.09 17.97 -10.75
N ARG A 12 -3.93 18.88 -11.25
CA ARG A 12 -5.39 18.68 -11.34
C ARG A 12 -5.75 17.51 -12.25
N LEU A 13 -5.06 17.36 -13.39
CA LEU A 13 -5.22 16.21 -14.28
C LEU A 13 -4.86 14.89 -13.59
N ALA A 14 -3.78 14.86 -12.80
CA ALA A 14 -3.40 13.68 -12.03
C ALA A 14 -4.44 13.33 -10.95
N ALA A 15 -4.99 14.34 -10.26
CA ALA A 15 -6.07 14.14 -9.29
C ALA A 15 -7.31 13.50 -9.94
N ASN A 16 -7.68 13.95 -11.14
CA ASN A 16 -8.79 13.36 -11.91
C ASN A 16 -8.53 11.90 -12.34
N ARG A 17 -7.25 11.51 -12.53
CA ARG A 17 -6.84 10.13 -12.85
C ARG A 17 -6.79 9.20 -11.63
N THR A 18 -6.90 9.76 -10.42
CA THR A 18 -6.78 9.04 -9.14
C THR A 18 -7.88 9.46 -8.16
N PRO A 19 -9.17 9.34 -8.55
CA PRO A 19 -10.30 9.88 -7.77
C PRO A 19 -10.43 9.26 -6.37
N GLU A 20 -9.85 8.11 -6.14
CA GLU A 20 -9.83 7.43 -4.85
C GLU A 20 -8.80 7.98 -3.84
N VAL A 21 -7.94 8.92 -4.25
CA VAL A 21 -6.99 9.62 -3.38
C VAL A 21 -7.45 11.07 -3.21
N PRO A 22 -7.58 11.59 -1.98
CA PRO A 22 -7.93 13.00 -1.78
C PRO A 22 -6.72 13.90 -2.05
N PHE A 23 -6.93 14.95 -2.86
CA PHE A 23 -5.91 15.94 -3.18
C PHE A 23 -6.22 17.28 -2.52
N GLY A 24 -5.16 18.00 -2.15
CA GLY A 24 -5.22 19.38 -1.68
C GLY A 24 -4.16 20.22 -2.39
N LEU A 25 -4.47 21.49 -2.64
CA LEU A 25 -3.57 22.45 -3.28
C LEU A 25 -3.43 23.66 -2.36
N SER A 26 -2.20 24.12 -2.15
CA SER A 26 -1.93 25.32 -1.37
C SER A 26 -0.71 26.07 -1.90
N SER A 27 -0.82 27.39 -1.92
CA SER A 27 0.29 28.34 -2.12
C SER A 27 0.55 29.21 -0.89
N SER A 28 -0.06 28.87 0.26
CA SER A 28 0.07 29.65 1.49
C SER A 28 1.48 29.51 2.07
N PRO A 29 2.19 30.62 2.36
CA PRO A 29 3.50 30.56 3.00
C PRO A 29 3.50 29.82 4.34
N ALA A 30 2.40 29.88 5.10
CA ALA A 30 2.25 29.16 6.36
C ALA A 30 2.23 27.64 6.16
N VAL A 31 1.54 27.17 5.12
CA VAL A 31 1.48 25.74 4.77
C VAL A 31 2.83 25.25 4.25
N LEU A 32 3.48 26.03 3.38
CA LEU A 32 4.81 25.71 2.85
C LEU A 32 5.85 25.63 3.98
N SER A 33 5.84 26.59 4.90
CA SER A 33 6.73 26.61 6.06
C SER A 33 6.46 25.43 7.01
N HIS A 34 5.19 25.12 7.30
CA HIS A 34 4.83 23.99 8.17
C HIS A 34 5.37 22.66 7.66
N TYR A 35 5.34 22.44 6.34
CA TYR A 35 5.85 21.22 5.71
C TYR A 35 7.30 21.35 5.20
N GLY A 36 8.00 22.46 5.47
CA GLY A 36 9.39 22.65 5.02
C GLY A 36 9.57 22.58 3.49
N VAL A 37 8.57 23.01 2.72
CA VAL A 37 8.59 22.99 1.25
C VAL A 37 9.11 24.34 0.75
N ALA A 38 10.29 24.35 0.10
CA ALA A 38 10.95 25.55 -0.39
C ALA A 38 10.67 25.88 -1.86
N ALA A 39 10.08 24.93 -2.61
CA ALA A 39 9.87 25.02 -4.05
C ALA A 39 8.65 24.19 -4.46
N ASN A 40 8.21 24.22 -5.72
CA ASN A 40 7.02 23.49 -6.15
C ASN A 40 7.22 21.99 -5.91
N THR A 41 6.32 21.36 -5.14
CA THR A 41 6.45 19.97 -4.70
C THR A 41 5.06 19.35 -4.60
N VAL A 42 4.92 18.10 -5.03
CA VAL A 42 3.78 17.26 -4.65
C VAL A 42 4.19 16.39 -3.47
N THR A 43 3.48 16.53 -2.36
CA THR A 43 3.71 15.73 -1.17
C THR A 43 2.58 14.72 -0.99
N LEU A 44 2.95 13.45 -0.85
CA LEU A 44 2.05 12.36 -0.47
C LEU A 44 2.24 12.02 1.01
N PHE A 45 1.17 12.14 1.77
CA PHE A 45 1.13 11.79 3.19
C PHE A 45 0.48 10.42 3.39
N ARG A 46 1.21 9.48 4.00
CA ARG A 46 0.72 8.13 4.29
C ARG A 46 0.31 8.05 5.76
N ARG A 47 -0.99 7.85 5.99
CA ARG A 47 -1.51 7.65 7.36
C ARG A 47 -1.21 6.27 7.93
N VAL A 48 -0.96 5.30 7.06
CA VAL A 48 -0.82 3.89 7.45
C VAL A 48 0.47 3.68 8.22
N ASP A 49 1.56 4.31 7.78
CA ASP A 49 2.90 4.22 8.37
C ASP A 49 3.45 5.58 8.84
N ASN A 50 2.61 6.62 8.84
CA ASN A 50 2.95 8.01 9.18
C ASN A 50 4.12 8.59 8.36
N ASP A 51 4.32 8.10 7.14
CA ASP A 51 5.42 8.53 6.29
C ASP A 51 5.00 9.62 5.29
N ARG A 52 6.00 10.30 4.74
CA ARG A 52 5.86 11.35 3.74
C ARG A 52 6.78 11.08 2.56
N LYS A 53 6.24 11.21 1.35
CA LYS A 53 7.01 11.18 0.11
C LYS A 53 6.84 12.50 -0.62
N ASP A 54 7.93 13.03 -1.14
CA ASP A 54 7.93 14.27 -1.90
C ASP A 54 8.35 13.99 -3.35
N LEU A 55 7.68 14.67 -4.27
CA LEU A 55 8.02 14.71 -5.69
C LEU A 55 8.36 16.16 -6.06
N ASP A 56 9.59 16.37 -6.51
CA ASP A 56 10.02 17.65 -7.04
C ASP A 56 9.30 17.97 -8.36
N MET A 57 8.66 19.14 -8.40
CA MET A 57 7.89 19.68 -9.53
C MET A 57 8.55 20.91 -10.16
N ASN A 58 9.79 21.24 -9.80
CA ASN A 58 10.51 22.40 -10.34
C ASN A 58 11.18 22.10 -11.69
N SER A 59 11.26 20.84 -12.10
CA SER A 59 11.71 20.50 -13.45
C SER A 59 10.64 20.86 -14.49
N ASN A 60 11.06 21.23 -15.70
CA ASN A 60 10.16 21.50 -16.82
C ASN A 60 9.32 20.28 -17.27
N ASP A 61 9.56 19.11 -16.66
CA ASP A 61 8.91 17.82 -16.92
C ASP A 61 7.79 17.49 -15.91
N ALA A 62 7.24 18.51 -15.25
CA ALA A 62 6.04 18.37 -14.45
C ALA A 62 4.86 17.95 -15.35
N ASP A 63 4.57 16.66 -15.40
CA ASP A 63 3.46 16.06 -16.15
C ASP A 63 2.52 15.30 -15.19
N ALA A 64 1.22 15.36 -15.49
CA ALA A 64 0.18 14.58 -14.83
C ALA A 64 0.50 13.08 -14.79
N GLU A 65 1.16 12.53 -15.80
CA GLU A 65 1.58 11.12 -15.79
C GLU A 65 2.59 10.84 -14.66
N LYS A 66 3.61 11.69 -14.51
CA LYS A 66 4.63 11.59 -13.45
C LYS A 66 3.99 11.69 -12.07
N VAL A 67 3.08 12.64 -11.86
CA VAL A 67 2.35 12.79 -10.59
C VAL A 67 1.46 11.57 -10.32
N THR A 68 0.73 11.10 -11.34
CA THR A 68 -0.13 9.90 -11.21
C THR A 68 0.70 8.68 -10.83
N HIS A 69 1.82 8.46 -11.52
CA HIS A 69 2.72 7.36 -11.23
C HIS A 69 3.30 7.45 -9.82
N PHE A 70 3.75 8.65 -9.42
CA PHE A 70 4.26 8.90 -8.08
C PHE A 70 3.24 8.57 -6.98
N VAL A 71 1.97 8.97 -7.16
CA VAL A 71 0.90 8.65 -6.21
C VAL A 71 0.68 7.13 -6.18
N ARG A 72 0.53 6.50 -7.34
CA ARG A 72 0.25 5.06 -7.45
C ARG A 72 1.36 4.18 -6.86
N MET A 73 2.62 4.56 -7.06
CA MET A 73 3.76 3.76 -6.61
C MET A 73 4.03 3.88 -5.11
N ASN A 74 3.66 5.01 -4.50
CA ASN A 74 3.92 5.28 -3.08
C ASN A 74 2.69 5.09 -2.19
N GLU A 75 1.48 5.01 -2.76
CA GLU A 75 0.27 4.82 -1.96
C GLU A 75 0.36 3.53 -1.11
N LEU A 76 0.09 3.69 0.19
CA LEU A 76 -0.18 2.57 1.08
C LEU A 76 -1.56 2.75 1.72
N ARG A 77 -2.35 1.68 1.67
CA ARG A 77 -3.67 1.57 2.27
C ARG A 77 -3.63 0.61 3.45
N LEU A 78 -4.70 0.58 4.24
CA LEU A 78 -4.87 -0.37 5.34
C LEU A 78 -4.60 -1.80 4.90
N VAL A 79 -5.13 -2.17 3.73
CA VAL A 79 -4.66 -3.36 3.00
C VAL A 79 -4.23 -2.92 1.61
N THR A 80 -2.97 -3.14 1.28
CA THR A 80 -2.39 -2.77 -0.02
C THR A 80 -2.28 -4.00 -0.90
N GLU A 81 -2.81 -3.94 -2.12
CA GLU A 81 -2.61 -5.02 -3.09
C GLU A 81 -1.18 -4.96 -3.63
N TYR A 82 -0.49 -6.09 -3.60
CA TYR A 82 0.87 -6.23 -4.13
C TYR A 82 0.83 -6.55 -5.62
N ASN A 83 1.42 -5.65 -6.39
CA ASN A 83 1.60 -5.75 -7.83
C ASN A 83 2.83 -4.92 -8.25
N PRO A 84 3.28 -4.98 -9.51
CA PRO A 84 4.48 -4.25 -9.95
C PRO A 84 4.46 -2.73 -9.70
N VAL A 85 3.28 -2.11 -9.63
CA VAL A 85 3.15 -0.66 -9.37
C VAL A 85 3.33 -0.35 -7.89
N THR A 86 2.68 -1.11 -7.00
CA THR A 86 2.68 -0.86 -5.55
C THR A 86 3.87 -1.47 -4.81
N ALA A 87 4.62 -2.37 -5.45
CA ALA A 87 5.74 -3.09 -4.84
C ALA A 87 6.77 -2.14 -4.22
N ILE A 88 7.10 -1.04 -4.90
CA ILE A 88 8.04 -0.03 -4.40
C ILE A 88 7.53 0.57 -3.08
N GLY A 89 6.28 1.04 -3.05
CA GLY A 89 5.68 1.64 -1.85
C GLY A 89 5.62 0.68 -0.66
N VAL A 90 5.33 -0.59 -0.91
CA VAL A 90 5.32 -1.67 0.10
C VAL A 90 6.72 -1.91 0.66
N MET A 91 7.73 -2.05 -0.20
CA MET A 91 9.12 -2.26 0.20
C MET A 91 9.73 -1.06 0.92
N GLN A 92 9.25 0.15 0.62
CA GLN A 92 9.65 1.40 1.27
C GLN A 92 8.77 1.77 2.48
N SER A 93 7.91 0.87 2.95
CA SER A 93 7.18 1.09 4.20
C SER A 93 8.13 1.05 5.39
N SER A 94 7.79 1.78 6.46
CA SER A 94 8.54 1.71 7.72
C SER A 94 8.20 0.48 8.56
N PHE A 95 7.21 -0.32 8.14
CA PHE A 95 6.82 -1.54 8.81
C PHE A 95 7.82 -2.66 8.55
N GLN A 96 8.34 -3.22 9.64
CA GLN A 96 9.22 -4.39 9.61
C GLN A 96 8.45 -5.69 9.48
N LEU A 97 7.20 -5.74 9.95
CA LEU A 97 6.34 -6.91 9.90
C LEU A 97 5.27 -6.77 8.82
N HIS A 98 5.24 -7.72 7.90
CA HIS A 98 4.27 -7.78 6.82
C HIS A 98 3.42 -9.04 6.98
N LEU A 99 2.10 -8.88 6.91
CA LEU A 99 1.17 -9.99 6.79
C LEU A 99 0.56 -9.98 5.40
N LEU A 100 0.66 -11.09 4.70
CA LEU A 100 0.15 -11.28 3.36
C LEU A 100 -1.06 -12.22 3.40
N LEU A 101 -2.17 -11.80 2.79
CA LEU A 101 -3.24 -12.68 2.35
C LEU A 101 -2.98 -13.07 0.89
N ILE A 102 -2.61 -14.33 0.67
CA ILE A 102 -2.40 -14.88 -0.68
C ILE A 102 -3.66 -15.63 -1.09
N THR A 103 -4.30 -15.19 -2.17
CA THR A 103 -5.65 -15.66 -2.52
C THR A 103 -5.92 -15.59 -4.03
N ASP A 104 -6.88 -16.38 -4.48
CA ASP A 104 -7.55 -16.20 -5.76
C ASP A 104 -8.63 -15.11 -5.63
N LYS A 105 -8.45 -13.98 -6.33
CA LYS A 105 -9.44 -12.88 -6.38
C LYS A 105 -10.70 -13.21 -7.19
N MET A 106 -10.63 -14.22 -8.07
CA MET A 106 -11.76 -14.69 -8.88
C MET A 106 -12.67 -15.65 -8.11
N SER A 107 -12.25 -16.12 -6.93
CA SER A 107 -13.04 -16.98 -6.06
C SER A 107 -14.33 -16.26 -5.59
N PRO A 108 -15.50 -16.94 -5.59
CA PRO A 108 -16.73 -16.35 -5.06
C PRO A 108 -16.66 -16.05 -3.55
N LYS A 109 -15.74 -16.69 -2.81
CA LYS A 109 -15.51 -16.42 -1.38
C LYS A 109 -14.63 -15.18 -1.13
N TYR A 110 -14.01 -14.61 -2.17
CA TYR A 110 -13.07 -13.49 -2.04
C TYR A 110 -13.66 -12.25 -1.35
N PRO A 111 -14.88 -11.77 -1.68
CA PRO A 111 -15.42 -10.55 -1.06
C PRO A 111 -15.53 -10.65 0.47
N GLU A 112 -16.06 -11.77 0.99
CA GLU A 112 -16.21 -11.98 2.43
C GLU A 112 -14.86 -12.21 3.12
N ARG A 113 -13.95 -12.96 2.47
CA ARG A 113 -12.56 -13.13 2.92
C ARG A 113 -11.86 -11.78 3.11
N MET A 114 -11.96 -10.92 2.10
CA MET A 114 -11.35 -9.59 2.09
C MET A 114 -11.98 -8.68 3.15
N ARG A 115 -13.31 -8.78 3.37
CA ARG A 115 -13.99 -8.05 4.45
C ARG A 115 -13.42 -8.42 5.82
N ARG A 116 -13.32 -9.72 6.13
CA ARG A 116 -12.77 -10.21 7.41
C ARG A 116 -11.31 -9.83 7.59
N TYR A 117 -10.50 -9.95 6.52
CA TYR A 117 -9.10 -9.55 6.54
C TYR A 117 -8.91 -8.06 6.83
N ARG A 118 -9.77 -7.18 6.28
CA ARG A 118 -9.76 -5.73 6.63
C ARG A 118 -10.14 -5.47 8.08
N VAL A 119 -11.12 -6.20 8.62
CA VAL A 119 -11.48 -6.08 10.04
C VAL A 119 -10.31 -6.49 10.93
N ALA A 120 -9.58 -7.55 10.57
CA ALA A 120 -8.37 -7.93 11.29
C ALA A 120 -7.26 -6.87 11.18
N ALA A 121 -7.06 -6.28 9.99
CA ALA A 121 -6.05 -5.23 9.76
C ALA A 121 -6.21 -4.02 10.71
N GLU A 122 -7.45 -3.67 11.03
CA GLU A 122 -7.77 -2.60 11.99
C GLU A 122 -7.13 -2.83 13.38
N LEU A 123 -7.04 -4.09 13.82
CA LEU A 123 -6.49 -4.46 15.13
C LEU A 123 -4.96 -4.28 15.21
N PHE A 124 -4.28 -4.26 14.06
CA PHE A 124 -2.82 -4.20 13.96
C PHE A 124 -2.31 -2.89 13.32
N LYS A 125 -3.16 -1.86 13.26
CA LYS A 125 -2.76 -0.52 12.80
C LYS A 125 -1.52 -0.03 13.54
N GLY A 126 -0.55 0.46 12.78
CA GLY A 126 0.70 0.95 13.34
C GLY A 126 1.66 -0.14 13.81
N LYS A 127 1.36 -1.43 13.56
CA LYS A 127 2.23 -2.55 13.94
C LYS A 127 2.63 -3.45 12.77
N ILE A 128 1.66 -3.83 11.95
CA ILE A 128 1.87 -4.78 10.84
C ILE A 128 1.30 -4.20 9.55
N LEU A 129 2.05 -4.28 8.46
CA LEU A 129 1.56 -3.94 7.13
C LEU A 129 0.75 -5.11 6.56
N PHE A 130 -0.52 -4.86 6.22
CA PHE A 130 -1.38 -5.87 5.62
C PHE A 130 -1.35 -5.76 4.09
N ILE A 131 -1.12 -6.89 3.43
CA ILE A 131 -0.85 -6.99 2.00
C ILE A 131 -1.78 -8.04 1.38
N LEU A 132 -2.37 -7.72 0.23
CA LEU A 132 -3.12 -8.67 -0.58
C LEU A 132 -2.25 -9.13 -1.75
N VAL A 133 -2.11 -10.44 -1.95
CA VAL A 133 -1.42 -11.03 -3.10
C VAL A 133 -2.41 -11.85 -3.92
N ASP A 134 -2.69 -11.40 -5.14
CA ASP A 134 -3.51 -12.17 -6.08
C ASP A 134 -2.70 -13.25 -6.78
N SER A 135 -3.13 -14.50 -6.64
CA SER A 135 -2.53 -15.67 -7.27
C SER A 135 -2.77 -15.76 -8.79
N ASN A 136 -3.67 -14.92 -9.34
CA ASN A 136 -3.91 -14.85 -10.77
C ASN A 136 -2.93 -13.92 -11.51
N LEU A 137 -2.22 -13.06 -10.77
CA LEU A 137 -1.19 -12.19 -11.35
C LEU A 137 0.12 -12.96 -11.51
N LYS A 138 0.58 -13.12 -12.74
CA LYS A 138 1.86 -13.80 -13.05
C LYS A 138 3.06 -13.19 -12.29
N SER A 139 3.06 -11.88 -12.06
CA SER A 139 4.10 -11.19 -11.29
C SER A 139 4.23 -11.70 -9.85
N ASN A 140 3.20 -12.35 -9.30
CA ASN A 140 3.16 -12.83 -7.93
C ASN A 140 3.60 -14.30 -7.79
N GLU A 141 3.93 -15.00 -8.88
CA GLU A 141 4.45 -16.38 -8.84
C GLU A 141 5.73 -16.48 -7.99
N ARG A 142 6.60 -15.47 -8.07
CA ARG A 142 7.82 -15.41 -7.25
C ARG A 142 7.51 -15.27 -5.76
N THR A 143 6.53 -14.44 -5.40
CA THR A 143 6.06 -14.29 -4.01
C THR A 143 5.48 -15.60 -3.48
N MET A 144 4.65 -16.28 -4.27
CA MET A 144 4.13 -17.60 -3.89
C MET A 144 5.25 -18.64 -3.67
N SER A 145 6.26 -18.62 -4.55
CA SER A 145 7.41 -19.53 -4.47
C SER A 145 8.28 -19.25 -3.23
N PHE A 146 8.45 -17.98 -2.86
CA PHE A 146 9.17 -17.57 -1.65
C PHE A 146 8.53 -18.17 -0.39
N PHE A 147 7.21 -18.12 -0.28
CA PHE A 147 6.44 -18.74 0.80
C PHE A 147 6.13 -20.24 0.58
N GLN A 148 6.73 -20.86 -0.45
CA GLN A 148 6.58 -22.29 -0.77
C GLN A 148 5.12 -22.75 -0.96
N LEU A 149 4.26 -21.84 -1.43
CA LEU A 149 2.82 -22.07 -1.60
C LEU A 149 2.46 -22.47 -3.04
N LYS A 150 1.56 -23.44 -3.16
CA LYS A 150 0.89 -23.82 -4.41
C LYS A 150 -0.52 -23.23 -4.46
N LYS A 151 -1.07 -23.03 -5.67
CA LYS A 151 -2.46 -22.54 -5.86
C LYS A 151 -3.50 -23.41 -5.15
N SER A 152 -3.26 -24.72 -5.05
CA SER A 152 -4.15 -25.67 -4.35
C SER A 152 -4.21 -25.49 -2.83
N GLN A 153 -3.30 -24.70 -2.25
CA GLN A 153 -3.23 -24.42 -0.81
C GLN A 153 -3.85 -23.06 -0.45
N LEU A 154 -4.46 -22.37 -1.42
CA LEU A 154 -5.04 -21.05 -1.21
C LEU A 154 -6.49 -21.13 -0.73
N PRO A 155 -6.94 -20.21 0.15
CA PRO A 155 -6.19 -19.06 0.66
C PRO A 155 -5.13 -19.43 1.72
N ALA A 156 -4.11 -18.60 1.82
CA ALA A 156 -3.10 -18.71 2.87
C ALA A 156 -2.78 -17.33 3.45
N LEU A 157 -2.40 -17.32 4.73
CA LEU A 157 -1.71 -16.22 5.37
C LEU A 157 -0.21 -16.53 5.36
N ALA A 158 0.60 -15.53 5.09
CA ALA A 158 2.04 -15.58 5.31
C ALA A 158 2.45 -14.35 6.10
N ILE A 159 3.25 -14.52 7.14
CA ILE A 159 3.82 -13.41 7.90
C ILE A 159 5.33 -13.41 7.68
N PHE A 160 5.90 -12.22 7.56
CA PHE A 160 7.31 -12.03 7.25
C PHE A 160 7.87 -10.87 8.06
N HIS A 161 9.00 -11.10 8.71
CA HIS A 161 9.80 -10.07 9.36
C HIS A 161 10.97 -9.68 8.44
N MET A 162 10.90 -8.46 7.91
CA MET A 162 11.87 -7.93 6.93
C MET A 162 13.34 -7.95 7.39
N PRO A 163 13.70 -7.61 8.65
CA PRO A 163 15.09 -7.48 9.07
C PRO A 163 15.90 -8.79 9.12
N ASP A 164 15.29 -9.90 9.54
CA ASP A 164 15.95 -11.19 9.74
C ASP A 164 15.40 -12.30 8.84
N GLU A 165 14.43 -11.94 7.98
CA GLU A 165 13.76 -12.83 7.04
C GLU A 165 12.97 -13.98 7.70
N GLU A 166 12.64 -13.86 9.00
CA GLU A 166 11.79 -14.83 9.68
C GLU A 166 10.38 -14.84 9.05
N GLN A 167 9.84 -16.03 8.82
CA GLN A 167 8.53 -16.20 8.21
C GLN A 167 7.77 -17.41 8.75
N ASP A 168 6.44 -17.30 8.73
CA ASP A 168 5.54 -18.42 8.96
C ASP A 168 4.40 -18.38 7.93
N VAL A 169 3.79 -19.54 7.67
CA VAL A 169 2.72 -19.72 6.68
C VAL A 169 1.59 -20.53 7.29
N LEU A 170 0.37 -20.03 7.15
CA LEU A 170 -0.85 -20.69 7.58
C LEU A 170 -1.82 -20.84 6.41
N THR A 171 -2.02 -22.08 5.97
CA THR A 171 -3.09 -22.42 5.01
C THR A 171 -4.43 -22.50 5.74
N LEU A 172 -5.49 -21.97 5.13
CA LEU A 172 -6.81 -21.87 5.76
C LEU A 172 -7.90 -22.32 4.79
N ASP A 173 -8.92 -23.00 5.30
CA ASP A 173 -10.16 -23.20 4.53
C ASP A 173 -10.92 -21.88 4.39
N GLU A 174 -10.98 -21.12 5.49
CA GLU A 174 -11.61 -19.80 5.56
C GLU A 174 -10.81 -18.82 6.42
N VAL A 175 -10.81 -17.56 5.99
CA VAL A 175 -10.25 -16.46 6.78
C VAL A 175 -11.30 -16.00 7.77
N SER A 176 -10.94 -15.95 9.06
CA SER A 176 -11.68 -15.31 10.13
C SER A 176 -10.78 -14.27 10.80
N VAL A 177 -11.38 -13.32 11.55
CA VAL A 177 -10.61 -12.33 12.30
C VAL A 177 -9.75 -13.00 13.38
N GLU A 178 -10.31 -14.00 14.05
CA GLU A 178 -9.64 -14.82 15.06
C GLU A 178 -8.42 -15.55 14.50
N HIS A 179 -8.55 -16.25 13.36
CA HIS A 179 -7.42 -16.94 12.74
C HIS A 179 -6.28 -15.99 12.37
N VAL A 180 -6.59 -14.78 11.88
CA VAL A 180 -5.57 -13.77 11.57
C VAL A 180 -4.90 -13.28 12.84
N GLN A 181 -5.68 -12.98 13.87
CA GLN A 181 -5.19 -12.47 15.14
C GLN A 181 -4.30 -13.50 15.85
N ASP A 182 -4.73 -14.76 15.94
CA ASP A 182 -3.98 -15.84 16.55
C ASP A 182 -2.67 -16.11 15.82
N PHE A 183 -2.70 -16.07 14.49
CA PHE A 183 -1.52 -16.26 13.67
C PHE A 183 -0.49 -15.14 13.90
N CYS A 184 -0.92 -13.87 13.85
CA CYS A 184 -0.04 -12.75 14.15
C CYS A 184 0.50 -12.78 15.58
N ASN A 185 -0.35 -13.07 16.57
CA ASN A 185 0.07 -13.09 17.97
C ASN A 185 1.07 -14.20 18.27
N ARG A 186 0.94 -15.36 17.62
CA ARG A 186 1.89 -16.47 17.76
C ARG A 186 3.28 -16.11 17.21
N PHE A 187 3.32 -15.40 16.07
CA PHE A 187 4.58 -14.96 15.46
C PHE A 187 5.27 -13.84 16.26
N LEU A 188 4.50 -13.03 16.99
CA LEU A 188 5.01 -11.93 17.81
C LEU A 188 5.53 -12.35 19.20
N GLN A 189 5.37 -13.61 19.59
CA GLN A 189 5.83 -14.17 20.88
C GLN A 189 7.30 -14.57 20.81
#